data_AF-A0A933RFU6-F1
#
_entry.id   AF-A0A933RFU6-F1
#
_cell.length_a   1.000
_cell.length_b   1.000
_cell.length_c   1.000
_cell.angle_alpha   90.00
_cell.angle_beta   90.00
_cell.angle_gamma   90.00
#
_symmetry.space_group_name_H-M   'P 1'
#
loop_
_entity.id
_entity.type
_entity.pdbx_description
1 polymer ?
#
loop_
_entity_poly.entity_id
_entity_poly.type
_entity_poly.pdbx_seq_one_letter_code
_entity_poly.pdbx_strand_id
1 'polypeptide(L)' 'MRERLTAELDAATAELRAHMASWEYAFAMGSSHHGGSEHPTHWLTRDRTERLRARCRDLRAQLAELDPGTP' A
#
# COMPACT_ATOMS: atom_id res chain seq x y z
N MET A 1 9.11 -3.35 20.91
CA MET A 1 9.13 -2.30 19.86
C MET A 1 9.17 -2.92 18.47
N ARG A 2 10.21 -3.71 18.15
CA ARG A 2 10.33 -4.42 16.86
C ARG A 2 9.14 -5.33 16.54
N GLU A 3 8.75 -6.23 17.44
CA GLU A 3 7.64 -7.16 17.21
C GLU A 3 6.32 -6.46 16.91
N ARG A 4 6.07 -5.34 17.59
CA ARG A 4 4.91 -4.48 17.35
C ARG A 4 4.96 -3.88 15.94
N LEU A 5 6.10 -3.31 15.52
CA LEU A 5 6.26 -2.75 14.18
C LEU A 5 6.17 -3.82 13.09
N THR A 6 6.66 -5.04 13.33
CA THR A 6 6.47 -6.18 12.43
C THR A 6 5.00 -6.53 12.28
N ALA A 7 4.23 -6.59 13.37
CA ALA A 7 2.79 -6.83 13.33
C ALA A 7 2.03 -5.69 12.61
N GLU A 8 2.43 -4.43 12.83
CA GLU A 8 1.86 -3.28 12.13
C GLU A 8 2.19 -3.30 10.63
N LEU A 9 3.40 -3.74 10.25
CA LEU A 9 3.80 -3.91 8.85
C LEU A 9 3.03 -5.05 8.18
N ASP A 10 2.84 -6.17 8.87
CA ASP A 10 2.06 -7.30 8.37
C ASP A 10 0.60 -6.89 8.12
N ALA A 11 -0.02 -6.22 9.10
CA ALA A 11 -1.37 -5.69 8.98
C ALA A 11 -1.50 -4.68 7.83
N ALA A 12 -0.56 -3.73 7.70
CA ALA A 12 -0.56 -2.76 6.61
C ALA A 12 -0.33 -3.42 5.24
N THR A 13 0.47 -4.48 5.18
CA THR A 13 0.70 -5.26 3.96
C THR A 13 -0.54 -6.07 3.58
N ALA A 14 -1.24 -6.66 4.55
CA ALA A 14 -2.49 -7.36 4.34
C ALA A 14 -3.59 -6.41 3.85
N GLU A 15 -3.68 -5.20 4.43
CA GLU A 15 -4.59 -4.15 3.99
C GLU A 15 -4.29 -3.68 2.55
N LEU A 16 -3.02 -3.50 2.20
CA LEU A 16 -2.61 -3.20 0.83
C LEU A 16 -2.98 -4.33 -0.13
N ARG A 17 -2.74 -5.59 0.22
CA ARG A 17 -3.10 -6.75 -0.61
C ARG A 17 -4.61 -6.87 -0.79
N ALA A 18 -5.40 -6.68 0.27
CA ALA A 18 -6.85 -6.70 0.20
C ALA A 18 -7.38 -5.55 -0.67
N HIS A 19 -6.80 -4.35 -0.56
CA HIS A 19 -7.14 -3.23 -1.42
C HIS A 19 -6.80 -3.52 -2.89
N MET A 20 -5.62 -4.05 -3.19
CA MET A 20 -5.23 -4.40 -4.56
C MET A 20 -6.05 -5.57 -5.15
N ALA A 21 -6.52 -6.50 -4.31
CA ALA A 21 -7.40 -7.59 -4.71
C ALA A 21 -8.88 -7.15 -4.84
N SER A 22 -9.20 -5.92 -4.43
CA SER A 22 -10.56 -5.41 -4.53
C SER A 22 -10.97 -5.18 -5.98
N TRP A 23 -12.25 -5.40 -6.25
CA TRP A 23 -12.84 -5.09 -7.55
C TRP A 23 -12.71 -3.59 -7.89
N GLU A 24 -12.77 -2.70 -6.89
CA GLU A 24 -12.57 -1.26 -7.09
C GLU A 24 -11.17 -0.92 -7.62
N TYR A 25 -10.14 -1.61 -7.13
CA TYR A 25 -8.78 -1.47 -7.65
C TYR A 25 -8.65 -2.00 -9.08
N ALA A 26 -9.19 -3.19 -9.34
CA ALA A 26 -9.19 -3.79 -10.67
C ALA A 26 -9.96 -2.94 -11.70
N PHE A 27 -11.11 -2.39 -11.30
CA PHE A 27 -11.91 -1.48 -12.10
C PHE A 27 -11.15 -0.18 -12.39
N ALA A 28 -10.63 0.48 -11.34
CA ALA A 28 -9.88 1.72 -11.50
C ALA A 28 -8.65 1.56 -12.40
N MET A 29 -7.89 0.48 -12.25
CA MET A 29 -6.69 0.21 -13.07
C MET A 29 -7.04 -0.27 -14.49
N GLY A 30 -8.14 -1.00 -14.67
CA GLY A 30 -8.64 -1.44 -15.97
C GLY A 30 -9.23 -0.30 -16.81
N SER A 31 -9.90 0.65 -16.17
CA SER A 31 -10.47 1.84 -16.82
C SER A 31 -9.39 2.83 -17.30
N SER A 32 -8.20 2.82 -16.70
CA SER A 32 -7.06 3.65 -17.14
C SER A 32 -6.58 3.33 -18.55
N HIS A 33 -6.79 2.09 -19.04
CA HIS A 33 -6.38 1.66 -20.38
C HIS A 33 -7.22 2.28 -21.52
N HIS A 34 -8.45 2.74 -21.23
CA HIS A 34 -9.37 3.32 -22.24
C HIS A 34 -9.47 4.85 -22.16
N GLY A 35 -8.49 5.53 -21.54
CA GLY A 35 -8.53 6.99 -21.34
C GLY A 35 -9.28 7.44 -20.08
N GLY A 36 -9.76 6.52 -19.24
CA GLY A 36 -10.42 6.81 -17.96
C GLY A 36 -9.47 7.26 -16.84
N SER A 37 -8.22 7.63 -17.15
CA SER A 37 -7.24 8.09 -16.15
C SER A 37 -7.67 9.39 -15.45
N GLU A 38 -8.58 10.15 -16.06
CA GLU A 38 -9.20 11.37 -15.48
C GLU A 38 -10.42 11.05 -14.60
N HIS A 39 -10.85 9.79 -14.50
CA HIS A 39 -12.00 9.44 -13.69
C HIS A 39 -11.68 9.60 -12.18
N PRO A 40 -12.54 10.25 -11.38
CA PRO A 40 -12.28 10.51 -9.96
C PRO A 40 -12.02 9.22 -9.16
N THR A 41 -12.64 8.11 -9.54
CA THR A 41 -12.40 6.78 -8.97
C THR A 41 -10.96 6.30 -9.12
N HIS A 42 -10.31 6.60 -10.26
CA HIS A 42 -8.90 6.25 -10.47
C HIS A 42 -7.99 7.05 -9.54
N TRP A 43 -8.24 8.34 -9.38
CA TRP A 43 -7.48 9.19 -8.46
C TRP A 43 -7.63 8.78 -7.00
N LEU A 44 -8.86 8.48 -6.55
CA LEU A 44 -9.12 8.05 -5.17
C LEU A 44 -8.47 6.70 -4.88
N THR A 45 -8.58 5.73 -5.79
CA THR A 45 -7.93 4.42 -5.64
C THR A 45 -6.41 4.55 -5.66
N ARG A 46 -5.86 5.40 -6.54
CA ARG A 46 -4.43 5.64 -6.62
C ARG A 46 -3.89 6.33 -5.37
N ASP A 47 -4.56 7.36 -4.87
CA ASP A 47 -4.20 8.04 -3.61
C ASP A 47 -4.24 7.05 -2.44
N ARG A 48 -5.30 6.24 -2.33
CA ARG A 48 -5.42 5.21 -1.29
C ARG A 48 -4.31 4.17 -1.38
N THR A 49 -3.99 3.70 -2.58
CA THR A 49 -2.88 2.76 -2.82
C THR A 49 -1.54 3.37 -2.42
N GLU A 50 -1.26 4.60 -2.84
CA GLU A 50 0.01 5.27 -2.53
C GLU A 50 0.17 5.54 -1.03
N ARG A 51 -0.90 5.91 -0.32
CA ARG A 51 -0.88 6.03 1.15
C ARG A 51 -0.54 4.71 1.83
N LEU A 52 -1.15 3.61 1.39
CA LEU A 52 -0.87 2.27 1.94
C LEU A 52 0.58 1.83 1.65
N ARG A 53 1.09 2.11 0.45
CA ARG A 53 2.48 1.83 0.08
C ARG A 53 3.46 2.68 0.87
N ALA A 54 3.16 3.97 1.06
CA ALA A 54 3.96 4.87 1.89
C ALA A 54 4.03 4.39 3.34
N ARG A 55 2.89 4.01 3.93
CA ARG A 55 2.82 3.43 5.28
C ARG A 55 3.66 2.15 5.40
N CYS A 56 3.57 1.25 4.44
CA CYS A 56 4.40 0.03 4.44
C CYS A 56 5.90 0.33 4.29
N ARG A 57 6.27 1.36 3.52
CA ARG A 57 7.68 1.77 3.36
C ARG A 57 8.21 2.38 4.66
N ASP A 58 7.44 3.25 5.28
CA ASP A 58 7.79 3.91 6.53
C ASP A 58 7.98 2.88 7.67
N LEU A 59 7.05 1.95 7.83
CA LEU A 59 7.18 0.85 8.80
C LEU A 59 8.41 -0.04 8.55
N ARG A 60 8.77 -0.29 7.28
CA ARG A 60 10.00 -1.00 6.92
C ARG A 60 11.26 -0.18 7.26
N ALA A 61 11.24 1.13 7.03
CA ALA A 61 12.35 2.01 7.39
C ALA A 61 12.56 2.02 8.90
N GLN A 62 11.49 2.20 9.68
CA GLN A 62 11.54 2.14 11.15
C GLN A 62 12.06 0.78 11.66
N LEU A 63 11.68 -0.33 11.01
CA LEU A 63 12.20 -1.65 11.33
C LEU A 63 13.70 -1.79 11.02
N ALA A 64 14.16 -1.24 9.88
CA ALA A 64 15.57 -1.25 9.51
C ALA A 64 16.43 -0.36 10.42
N GLU A 65 15.89 0.76 10.91
CA GLU A 65 16.56 1.62 11.89
C GLU A 65 16.70 0.94 13.26
N LEU A 66 15.71 0.12 13.64
CA LEU A 66 15.75 -0.67 14.87
C LEU A 66 16.62 -1.92 14.78
N ASP A 67 16.91 -2.37 13.55
CA ASP A 67 17.82 -3.48 13.29
C ASP A 67 18.75 -3.18 12.11
N PRO A 68 19.78 -2.33 12.34
CA PRO A 68 20.74 -1.99 11.31
C PRO A 68 21.71 -3.14 10.96
N GLY A 69 21.46 -4.36 11.47
CA GLY A 69 22.41 -5.47 11.50
C GLY A 69 21.90 -6.81 10.97
N THR A 70 20.69 -6.90 10.40
CA THR A 70 20.30 -8.10 9.64
C THR A 70 20.84 -7.96 8.20
N PRO A 71 21.85 -8.74 7.78
CA PRO A 71 22.35 -8.75 6.41
C PRO A 71 21.33 -9.28 5.39
#